data_AF-A0A841WXQ3-F1
#
_entry.id   AF-A0A841WXQ3-F1
#
_cell.length_a   1.000
_cell.length_b   1.000
_cell.length_c   1.000
_cell.angle_alpha   90.00
_cell.angle_beta   90.00
_cell.angle_gamma   90.00
#
_symmetry.space_group_name_H-M   'P 1'
#
loop_
_entity.id
_entity.type
_entity.pdbx_description
1 polymer ?
#
loop_
_entity_poly.entity_id
_entity_poly.type
_entity_poly.pdbx_seq_one_letter_code
_entity_poly.pdbx_strand_id
1 'polypeptide(L)'
;ELSIVLKKLDFRNFPENINFITQADKVYGYIDVPPTGQQPLNFHRSDTLKLFGWAILPEHQEQPPLVLLSYGNNQLFFASGLVNLKRPDVATALKSSLYNTSGWEANVSLNSIPPGETIIKAWVYDRKRQQFIKLNGEPKIKLVE
;
A
#
# COMPACT_ATOMS: atom_id res chain seq x y z
N GLU A 1 -14.95 16.79 3.20
CA GLU A 1 -13.75 17.65 3.35
C GLU A 1 -12.45 17.08 2.77
N LEU A 2 -12.26 15.75 2.68
CA LEU A 2 -11.15 15.14 1.90
C LEU A 2 -11.13 15.53 0.41
N SER A 3 -12.30 15.81 -0.16
CA SER A 3 -12.48 16.24 -1.56
C SER A 3 -11.86 17.62 -1.87
N ILE A 4 -11.61 18.47 -0.87
CA ILE A 4 -11.12 19.83 -1.06
C ILE A 4 -9.58 19.86 -1.06
N VAL A 5 -8.95 19.00 -0.27
CA VAL A 5 -7.48 18.87 -0.21
C VAL A 5 -6.94 18.24 -1.51
N LEU A 6 -7.65 17.27 -2.07
CA LEU A 6 -7.27 16.61 -3.34
C LEU A 6 -7.39 17.52 -4.57
N LYS A 7 -8.26 18.55 -4.53
CA LYS A 7 -8.44 19.54 -5.61
C LYS A 7 -7.35 20.63 -5.66
N LYS A 8 -6.60 20.85 -4.56
CA LYS A 8 -5.56 21.90 -4.47
C LYS A 8 -4.19 21.47 -4.99
N LEU A 9 -3.94 20.16 -5.03
CA LEU A 9 -2.87 19.58 -5.83
C LEU A 9 -3.43 19.47 -7.25
N ASP A 10 -2.63 19.75 -8.28
CA ASP A 10 -3.05 19.96 -9.69
C ASP A 10 -3.67 18.71 -10.40
N PHE A 11 -4.46 17.90 -9.69
CA PHE A 11 -5.27 16.79 -10.17
C PHE A 11 -6.56 17.29 -10.81
N ARG A 12 -6.45 18.04 -11.92
CA ARG A 12 -7.62 18.52 -12.66
C ARG A 12 -8.45 17.40 -13.31
N ASN A 13 -7.93 16.17 -13.36
CA ASN A 13 -8.58 15.00 -13.97
C ASN A 13 -8.53 13.77 -13.05
N PHE A 14 -8.92 13.91 -11.78
CA PHE A 14 -9.15 12.71 -10.95
C PHE A 14 -10.48 12.08 -11.40
N PRO A 15 -10.51 10.80 -11.81
CA PRO A 15 -11.74 10.16 -12.27
C PRO A 15 -12.81 10.18 -11.18
N GLU A 16 -14.06 10.44 -11.53
CA GLU A 16 -15.18 10.37 -10.59
C GLU A 16 -15.40 8.94 -10.06
N ASN A 17 -15.05 7.94 -10.87
CA ASN A 17 -15.13 6.53 -10.53
C ASN A 17 -13.75 5.88 -10.70
N ILE A 18 -13.04 5.67 -9.59
CA ILE A 18 -11.78 4.92 -9.58
C ILE A 18 -12.05 3.48 -9.15
N ASN A 19 -11.60 2.54 -9.97
CA ASN A 19 -11.74 1.13 -9.67
C ASN A 19 -10.71 0.66 -8.64
N PHE A 20 -11.13 -0.20 -7.73
CA PHE A 20 -10.25 -0.86 -6.76
C PHE A 20 -10.20 -2.35 -7.08
N ILE A 21 -9.09 -2.79 -7.66
CA ILE A 21 -8.86 -4.18 -8.02
C ILE A 21 -8.28 -4.92 -6.81
N THR A 22 -9.12 -5.69 -6.13
CA THR A 22 -8.75 -6.44 -4.90
C THR A 22 -8.08 -7.78 -5.17
N GLN A 23 -8.26 -8.32 -6.36
CA GLN A 23 -7.66 -9.57 -6.85
C GLN A 23 -7.20 -9.31 -8.28
N ALA A 24 -5.90 -9.31 -8.48
CA ALA A 24 -5.31 -9.10 -9.81
C ALA A 24 -4.66 -10.41 -10.28
N ASP A 25 -4.70 -10.66 -11.58
CA ASP A 25 -4.12 -11.86 -12.18
C ASP A 25 -2.58 -11.88 -12.12
N LYS A 26 -1.97 -10.71 -11.92
CA LYS A 26 -0.52 -10.53 -11.77
C LYS A 26 -0.18 -9.99 -10.39
N VAL A 27 1.07 -10.24 -9.99
CA VAL A 27 1.64 -9.69 -8.77
C VAL A 27 2.10 -8.25 -9.02
N TYR A 28 1.55 -7.32 -8.24
CA TYR A 28 1.95 -5.90 -8.25
C TYR A 28 2.89 -5.55 -7.10
N GLY A 29 3.11 -6.47 -6.16
CA GLY A 29 3.94 -6.24 -4.98
C GLY A 29 3.42 -6.99 -3.77
N TYR A 30 4.14 -6.86 -2.66
CA TYR A 30 3.80 -7.47 -1.38
C TYR A 30 4.02 -6.49 -0.22
N ILE A 31 3.22 -6.66 0.84
CA ILE A 31 3.60 -6.30 2.20
C ILE A 31 4.40 -7.49 2.75
N ASP A 32 5.68 -7.27 3.02
CA ASP A 32 6.58 -8.29 3.58
C ASP A 32 6.56 -8.27 5.11
N VAL A 33 6.47 -7.06 5.71
CA VAL A 33 6.49 -6.87 7.15
C VAL A 33 5.36 -5.92 7.58
N PRO A 34 4.60 -6.26 8.64
CA PRO A 34 4.57 -7.59 9.24
C PRO A 34 4.01 -8.63 8.26
N PRO A 35 4.41 -9.90 8.39
CA PRO A 35 3.93 -10.94 7.50
C PRO A 35 2.42 -11.17 7.68
N THR A 36 1.80 -11.71 6.65
CA THR A 36 0.40 -12.15 6.74
C THR A 36 0.31 -13.37 7.65
N GLY A 37 -0.35 -13.22 8.79
CA GLY A 37 -0.52 -14.27 9.80
C GLY A 37 -1.98 -14.56 10.11
N GLN A 38 -2.23 -15.72 10.74
CA GLN A 38 -3.57 -16.07 11.21
C GLN A 38 -4.00 -15.21 12.40
N GLN A 39 -3.07 -14.96 13.33
CA GLN A 39 -3.29 -14.16 14.54
C GLN A 39 -2.96 -12.68 14.29
N PRO A 40 -3.74 -11.76 14.85
CA PRO A 40 -3.43 -10.34 14.79
C PRO A 40 -2.24 -9.99 15.68
N LEU A 41 -1.45 -9.02 15.22
CA LEU A 41 -0.42 -8.39 16.03
C LEU A 41 -1.05 -7.31 16.91
N ASN A 42 -0.82 -7.38 18.22
CA ASN A 42 -1.36 -6.41 19.16
C ASN A 42 -0.50 -5.13 19.18
N PHE A 43 -1.15 -3.98 19.14
CA PHE A 43 -0.54 -2.67 19.25
C PHE A 43 -1.37 -1.77 20.17
N HIS A 44 -0.71 -0.90 20.91
CA HIS A 44 -1.33 0.24 21.59
C HIS A 44 -1.45 1.42 20.62
N ARG A 45 -2.35 2.36 20.94
CA ARG A 45 -2.58 3.55 20.09
C ARG A 45 -1.33 4.42 19.93
N SER A 46 -0.46 4.45 20.94
CA SER A 46 0.82 5.17 20.93
C SER A 46 1.89 4.51 20.07
N ASP A 47 1.69 3.25 19.67
CA ASP A 47 2.69 2.52 18.91
C ASP A 47 2.78 3.03 17.47
N THR A 48 3.95 2.79 16.88
CA THR A 48 4.17 3.00 15.44
C THR A 48 4.24 1.66 14.75
N LEU A 49 3.36 1.46 13.76
CA LEU A 49 3.40 0.28 12.91
C LEU A 49 4.36 0.55 11.75
N LYS A 50 5.40 -0.27 11.65
CA LYS A 50 6.29 -0.29 10.48
C LYS A 50 5.79 -1.28 9.45
N LEU A 51 5.58 -0.79 8.24
CA LEU A 51 5.22 -1.61 7.08
C LEU A 51 6.34 -1.54 6.06
N PHE A 52 6.77 -2.70 5.58
CA PHE A 52 7.77 -2.82 4.52
C PHE A 52 7.24 -3.73 3.42
N GLY A 53 7.69 -3.46 2.20
CA GLY A 53 7.31 -4.27 1.07
C GLY A 53 8.04 -3.87 -0.19
N TRP A 54 7.47 -4.30 -1.31
CA TRP A 54 7.86 -3.86 -2.64
C TRP A 54 6.64 -3.69 -3.54
N ALA A 55 6.80 -2.92 -4.61
CA ALA A 55 5.73 -2.58 -5.53
C ALA A 55 6.25 -2.33 -6.95
N ILE A 56 5.49 -2.77 -7.95
CA ILE A 56 5.78 -2.63 -9.39
C ILE A 56 4.49 -2.42 -10.20
N LEU A 57 4.64 -1.96 -11.45
CA LEU A 57 3.58 -1.94 -12.45
C LEU A 57 4.03 -2.80 -13.65
N PRO A 58 3.75 -4.12 -13.64
CA PRO A 58 4.33 -5.06 -14.60
C PRO A 58 3.88 -4.81 -16.05
N GLU A 59 2.69 -4.26 -16.27
CA GLU A 59 2.20 -3.93 -17.62
C GLU A 59 2.95 -2.79 -18.27
N HIS A 60 3.45 -1.87 -17.47
CA HIS A 60 4.08 -0.65 -17.94
C HIS A 60 5.59 -0.73 -17.88
N GLN A 61 6.13 -1.80 -17.28
CA GLN A 61 7.55 -1.93 -16.96
C GLN A 61 8.03 -0.68 -16.22
N GLU A 62 7.31 -0.32 -15.16
CA GLU A 62 7.55 0.87 -14.34
C GLU A 62 7.46 0.52 -12.86
N GLN A 63 8.01 1.39 -12.01
CA GLN A 63 7.76 1.37 -10.57
C GLN A 63 6.70 2.41 -10.25
N PRO A 64 5.68 2.08 -9.44
CA PRO A 64 4.78 3.10 -8.92
C PRO A 64 5.58 4.03 -8.01
N PRO A 65 5.29 5.34 -7.97
CA PRO A 65 6.07 6.28 -7.14
C PRO A 65 5.79 6.11 -5.64
N LEU A 66 4.64 5.53 -5.30
CA LEU A 66 4.12 5.42 -3.94
C LEU A 66 3.21 4.21 -3.78
N VAL A 67 3.16 3.73 -2.55
CA VAL A 67 2.17 2.78 -2.05
C VAL A 67 1.26 3.50 -1.08
N LEU A 68 -0.05 3.29 -1.22
CA LEU A 68 -1.06 3.82 -0.31
C LEU A 68 -1.56 2.71 0.62
N LEU A 69 -1.83 3.05 1.86
CA LEU A 69 -2.26 2.12 2.89
C LEU A 69 -3.70 2.42 3.29
N SER A 70 -4.53 1.38 3.34
CA SER A 70 -5.88 1.41 3.90
C SER A 70 -6.06 0.31 4.95
N TYR A 71 -7.15 0.37 5.71
CA TYR A 71 -7.49 -0.66 6.69
C TYR A 71 -8.92 -1.17 6.53
N GLY A 72 -9.15 -2.41 6.94
CA GLY A 72 -10.45 -3.06 6.87
C GLY A 72 -11.01 -3.07 5.45
N ASN A 73 -12.30 -2.78 5.31
CA ASN A 73 -12.97 -2.62 4.01
C ASN A 73 -13.03 -1.17 3.54
N ASN A 74 -12.32 -0.27 4.22
CA ASN A 74 -12.32 1.14 3.88
C ASN A 74 -11.42 1.40 2.65
N GLN A 75 -11.92 2.23 1.74
CA GLN A 75 -11.18 2.75 0.58
C GLN A 75 -10.53 4.11 0.86
N LEU A 76 -10.57 4.58 2.11
CA LEU A 76 -9.83 5.75 2.56
C LEU A 76 -8.40 5.36 2.93
N PHE A 77 -7.45 6.07 2.34
CA PHE A 77 -6.04 5.91 2.63
C PHE A 77 -5.65 6.75 3.85
N PHE A 78 -4.90 6.15 4.76
CA PHE A 78 -4.47 6.81 6.00
C PHE A 78 -2.96 7.04 6.08
N ALA A 79 -2.19 6.40 5.20
CA ALA A 79 -0.74 6.55 5.12
C ALA A 79 -0.22 6.18 3.72
N SER A 80 1.05 6.50 3.47
CA SER A 80 1.75 6.18 2.24
C SER A 80 3.23 5.86 2.47
N GLY A 81 3.80 5.01 1.62
CA GLY A 81 5.24 4.76 1.55
C GLY A 81 5.80 5.15 0.19
N LEU A 82 7.00 5.75 0.15
CA LEU A 82 7.71 6.05 -1.09
C LEU A 82 8.39 4.78 -1.62
N VAL A 83 8.30 4.57 -2.94
CA VAL A 83 8.93 3.42 -3.61
C VAL A 83 10.28 3.87 -4.15
N ASN A 84 11.34 3.60 -3.39
CA ASN A 84 12.71 3.95 -3.75
C ASN A 84 13.77 3.10 -3.04
N LEU A 85 13.37 2.14 -2.20
CA LEU A 85 14.28 1.34 -1.40
C LEU A 85 14.84 0.16 -2.21
N LYS A 86 16.09 -0.21 -1.92
CA LYS A 86 16.77 -1.26 -2.66
C LYS A 86 16.14 -2.63 -2.43
N ARG A 87 15.86 -3.34 -3.53
CA ARG A 87 15.30 -4.70 -3.61
C ARG A 87 15.97 -5.52 -4.72
N PRO A 88 17.27 -5.86 -4.57
CA PRO A 88 17.97 -6.67 -5.56
C PRO A 88 17.36 -8.07 -5.68
N ASP A 89 16.79 -8.60 -4.60
CA ASP A 89 16.04 -9.85 -4.59
C ASP A 89 14.85 -9.83 -5.56
N VAL A 90 14.08 -8.73 -5.56
CA VAL A 90 12.94 -8.54 -6.48
C VAL A 90 13.44 -8.38 -7.92
N ALA A 91 14.50 -7.59 -8.13
CA ALA A 91 15.11 -7.42 -9.44
C ALA A 91 15.60 -8.75 -10.05
N THR A 92 16.22 -9.60 -9.24
CA THR A 92 16.65 -10.94 -9.64
C THR A 92 15.46 -11.85 -9.93
N ALA A 93 14.47 -11.92 -9.04
CA ALA A 93 13.30 -12.78 -9.20
C ALA A 93 12.49 -12.44 -10.46
N LEU A 94 12.36 -11.14 -10.76
CA LEU A 94 11.63 -10.63 -11.91
C LEU A 94 12.50 -10.37 -13.14
N LYS A 95 13.80 -10.70 -13.07
CA LYS A 95 14.79 -10.55 -14.15
C LYS A 95 14.81 -9.14 -14.77
N SER A 96 14.71 -8.11 -13.93
CA SER A 96 14.67 -6.71 -14.37
C SER A 96 15.39 -5.79 -13.39
N SER A 97 16.46 -5.14 -13.85
CA SER A 97 17.23 -4.17 -13.06
C SER A 97 16.42 -2.95 -12.66
N LEU A 98 15.36 -2.63 -13.41
CA LEU A 98 14.41 -1.58 -13.06
C LEU A 98 13.86 -1.75 -11.65
N TYR A 99 13.61 -2.98 -11.22
CA TYR A 99 12.98 -3.26 -9.93
C TYR A 99 13.96 -3.28 -8.76
N ASN A 100 15.22 -2.89 -8.98
CA ASN A 100 16.24 -2.85 -7.93
C ASN A 100 15.95 -1.80 -6.85
N THR A 101 15.04 -0.85 -7.09
CA THR A 101 14.59 0.18 -6.12
C THR A 101 13.09 0.10 -5.84
N SER A 102 12.50 -1.10 -6.00
CA SER A 102 11.04 -1.30 -5.90
C SER A 102 10.53 -1.39 -4.46
N GLY A 103 11.42 -1.29 -3.48
CA GLY A 103 11.07 -1.38 -2.07
C GLY A 103 10.41 -0.11 -1.57
N TRP A 104 9.54 -0.27 -0.58
CA TRP A 104 8.92 0.83 0.14
C TRP A 104 8.87 0.54 1.63
N GLU A 105 8.86 1.61 2.42
CA GLU A 105 8.66 1.60 3.86
C GLU A 105 7.60 2.65 4.21
N ALA A 106 6.77 2.35 5.20
CA ALA A 106 5.89 3.31 5.84
C ALA A 106 5.95 3.15 7.36
N ASN A 107 6.23 4.24 8.07
CA ASN A 107 6.10 4.33 9.51
C ASN A 107 4.75 4.98 9.83
N VAL A 108 3.84 4.23 10.43
CA VAL A 108 2.42 4.60 10.45
C VAL A 108 1.92 4.77 11.87
N SER A 109 1.32 5.95 12.12
CA SER A 109 0.57 6.20 13.35
C SER A 109 -0.76 5.46 13.34
N LEU A 110 -1.10 4.86 14.47
CA LEU A 110 -2.33 4.09 14.65
C LEU A 110 -3.51 4.93 15.16
N ASN A 111 -3.32 6.25 15.29
CA ASN A 111 -4.32 7.16 15.85
C ASN A 111 -5.65 7.19 15.06
N SER A 112 -5.59 7.03 13.74
CA SER A 112 -6.76 7.06 12.85
C SER A 112 -7.45 5.71 12.67
N ILE A 113 -6.91 4.65 13.29
CA ILE A 113 -7.48 3.30 13.24
C ILE A 113 -8.38 3.09 14.47
N PRO A 114 -9.61 2.59 14.30
CA PRO A 114 -10.49 2.25 15.42
C PRO A 114 -9.92 1.13 16.30
N PRO A 115 -10.26 1.08 17.62
CA PRO A 115 -9.95 -0.06 18.47
C PRO A 115 -10.48 -1.38 17.91
N GLY A 116 -9.81 -2.49 18.23
CA GLY A 116 -10.19 -3.83 17.77
C GLY A 116 -9.34 -4.35 16.62
N GLU A 117 -9.78 -5.46 16.03
CA GLU A 117 -9.06 -6.17 14.98
C GLU A 117 -9.35 -5.59 13.60
N THR A 118 -8.31 -5.40 12.79
CA THR A 118 -8.43 -4.97 11.40
C THR A 118 -7.31 -5.55 10.54
N ILE A 119 -7.46 -5.42 9.24
CA ILE A 119 -6.47 -5.85 8.23
C ILE A 119 -5.90 -4.60 7.58
N ILE A 120 -4.58 -4.54 7.43
CA ILE A 120 -3.92 -3.50 6.63
C ILE A 120 -3.81 -3.99 5.18
N LYS A 121 -4.13 -3.10 4.24
CA LYS A 121 -4.02 -3.32 2.81
C LYS A 121 -3.11 -2.27 2.20
N ALA A 122 -2.31 -2.67 1.23
CA ALA A 122 -1.47 -1.78 0.45
C ALA A 122 -1.93 -1.73 -1.01
N TRP A 123 -1.76 -0.58 -1.64
CA TRP A 123 -2.30 -0.30 -2.97
C TRP A 123 -1.31 0.49 -3.81
N VAL A 124 -1.26 0.21 -5.11
CA VAL A 124 -0.59 1.02 -6.12
C VAL A 124 -1.61 1.63 -7.05
N TYR A 125 -1.34 2.84 -7.52
CA TYR A 125 -2.19 3.49 -8.53
C TYR A 125 -1.60 3.28 -9.92
N ASP A 126 -2.31 2.54 -10.77
CA ASP A 126 -2.01 2.50 -12.20
C ASP A 126 -2.67 3.71 -12.86
N ARG A 127 -1.86 4.74 -13.13
CA ARG A 127 -2.34 5.98 -13.75
C ARG A 127 -2.88 5.78 -15.17
N LYS A 128 -2.32 4.84 -15.93
CA LYS A 128 -2.70 4.59 -17.33
C LYS A 128 -4.06 3.89 -17.39
N ARG A 129 -4.35 3.00 -16.44
CA ARG A 129 -5.65 2.32 -16.30
C ARG A 129 -6.62 3.00 -15.33
N GLN A 130 -6.18 4.07 -14.65
CA GLN A 130 -6.96 4.84 -13.68
C GLN A 130 -7.60 3.98 -12.59
N GLN A 131 -6.82 3.08 -11.99
CA GLN A 131 -7.29 2.14 -10.99
C GLN A 131 -6.28 1.92 -9.87
N PHE A 132 -6.79 1.67 -8.67
CA PHE A 132 -5.99 1.13 -7.57
C PHE A 132 -5.93 -0.38 -7.67
N ILE A 133 -4.74 -0.93 -7.48
CA ILE A 133 -4.52 -2.37 -7.50
C ILE A 133 -3.93 -2.76 -6.16
N LYS A 134 -4.57 -3.71 -5.50
CA LYS A 134 -4.14 -4.19 -4.19
C LYS A 134 -2.85 -4.97 -4.33
N LEU A 135 -1.91 -4.73 -3.43
CA LEU A 135 -0.73 -5.57 -3.25
C LEU A 135 -1.11 -6.85 -2.50
N ASN A 136 -0.26 -7.86 -2.62
CA ASN A 136 -0.40 -9.06 -1.80
C ASN A 136 0.10 -8.79 -0.38
N GLY A 137 -0.31 -9.65 0.55
CA GLY A 137 -0.04 -9.46 1.97
C GLY A 137 -1.09 -8.59 2.65
N GLU A 138 -1.66 -9.13 3.73
CA GLU A 138 -2.78 -8.56 4.48
C GLU A 138 -2.54 -8.78 5.98
N PRO A 139 -1.53 -8.13 6.60
CA PRO A 139 -1.27 -8.31 8.01
C PRO A 139 -2.48 -7.87 8.84
N LYS A 140 -2.82 -8.73 9.81
CA LYS A 140 -3.85 -8.47 10.80
C LYS A 140 -3.22 -7.75 11.98
N ILE A 141 -3.86 -6.68 12.43
CA ILE A 141 -3.48 -5.97 13.65
C ILE A 141 -4.68 -5.89 14.59
N LYS A 142 -4.40 -5.74 15.87
CA LYS A 142 -5.40 -5.48 16.91
C LYS A 142 -4.96 -4.28 17.72
N LEU A 143 -5.77 -3.24 17.71
CA LEU A 143 -5.58 -2.13 18.64
C LEU A 143 -6.20 -2.48 19.98
N VAL A 144 -5.33 -2.65 20.97
CA VAL A 144 -5.71 -2.79 22.38
C VAL A 144 -5.73 -1.41 23.03
N GLU A 145 -6.64 -1.20 23.97
CA GLU A 145 -6.70 0.03 24.77
C GLU A 145 -5.45 0.23 25.63
#